data_AF-A0A2V5NRM0-F1
#
_entry.id   AF-A0A2V5NRM0-F1
#
_cell.length_a   1.000
_cell.length_b   1.000
_cell.length_c   1.000
_cell.angle_alpha   90.00
_cell.angle_beta   90.00
_cell.angle_gamma   90.00
#
_symmetry.space_group_name_H-M   'P 1'
#
loop_
_entity.id
_entity.type
_entity.pdbx_description
1 polymer ?
#
loop_
_entity_poly.entity_id
_entity_poly.type
_entity_poly.pdbx_seq_one_letter_code
_entity_poly.pdbx_strand_id
1 'polypeptide(L)'
;MRITSSDVYKDALARAKTHPAVIEALGSPVTEGLLLSGNTNVNGASGEANLSIPVAGPKGKGTIYVAATKSLGRWNYSGLVFSNGRRRRVRPDPFL
;
A
#
# COMPACT_ATOMS: atom_id res chain seq x y z
N MET A 1 -2.96 8.55 19.80
CA MET A 1 -2.88 7.33 18.99
C MET A 1 -1.67 7.46 18.07
N ARG A 2 -0.60 6.66 18.24
CA ARG A 2 0.56 6.66 17.32
C ARG A 2 0.22 5.74 16.16
N ILE A 3 0.04 6.32 14.99
CA ILE A 3 0.02 5.58 13.73
C ILE A 3 1.48 5.41 13.32
N THR A 4 1.95 4.17 13.32
CA THR A 4 3.30 3.75 12.96
C THR A 4 3.28 3.23 11.52
N SER A 5 4.45 3.08 10.88
CA SER A 5 4.56 2.50 9.53
C SER A 5 3.86 1.14 9.40
N SER A 6 3.83 0.36 10.48
CA SER A 6 3.12 -0.92 10.55
C SER A 6 1.60 -0.78 10.52
N ASP A 7 1.03 0.33 11.02
CA ASP A 7 -0.41 0.58 10.99
C ASP A 7 -0.86 0.99 9.59
N VAL A 8 -0.07 1.88 8.94
CA VAL A 8 -0.24 2.27 7.52
C VAL A 8 -0.17 1.03 6.62
N TYR A 9 0.78 0.14 6.89
CA TYR A 9 0.94 -1.14 6.21
C TYR A 9 -0.30 -2.03 6.34
N LYS A 10 -0.75 -2.29 7.57
CA LYS A 10 -1.89 -3.19 7.85
C LYS A 10 -3.18 -2.64 7.23
N ASP A 11 -3.41 -1.34 7.30
CA ASP A 11 -4.59 -0.70 6.73
C ASP A 11 -4.58 -0.80 5.20
N ALA A 12 -3.47 -0.46 4.56
CA ALA A 12 -3.31 -0.57 3.11
C ALA A 12 -3.51 -2.00 2.60
N LEU A 13 -2.96 -2.97 3.33
CA LEU A 13 -3.11 -4.39 2.99
C LEU A 13 -4.56 -4.86 3.17
N ALA A 14 -5.23 -4.44 4.26
CA ALA A 14 -6.63 -4.78 4.49
C ALA A 14 -7.52 -4.22 3.37
N ARG A 15 -7.33 -2.95 2.98
CA ARG A 15 -8.03 -2.32 1.85
C ARG A 15 -7.78 -3.06 0.55
N ALA A 16 -6.53 -3.42 0.26
CA ALA A 16 -6.21 -4.13 -0.96
C ALA A 16 -6.78 -5.55 -0.99
N LYS A 17 -6.79 -6.27 0.14
CA LYS A 17 -7.38 -7.62 0.24
C LYS A 17 -8.90 -7.62 0.02
N THR A 18 -9.59 -6.51 0.33
CA THR A 18 -11.04 -6.37 0.11
C THR A 18 -11.40 -5.66 -1.20
N HIS A 19 -10.42 -5.07 -1.90
CA HIS A 19 -10.69 -4.31 -3.12
C HIS A 19 -10.99 -5.22 -4.32
N PRO A 20 -12.14 -5.06 -5.00
CA PRO A 20 -12.53 -5.93 -6.11
C PRO A 20 -11.50 -5.92 -7.25
N ALA A 21 -10.95 -4.75 -7.62
CA ALA A 21 -9.91 -4.66 -8.65
C ALA A 21 -8.63 -5.47 -8.32
N VAL A 22 -8.27 -5.57 -7.04
CA VAL A 22 -7.10 -6.35 -6.59
C VAL A 22 -7.43 -7.85 -6.60
N ILE A 23 -8.62 -8.23 -6.12
CA ILE A 23 -9.12 -9.61 -6.17
C ILE A 23 -9.26 -10.09 -7.63
N GLU A 24 -9.72 -9.24 -8.54
CA GLU A 24 -9.83 -9.55 -9.96
C GLU A 24 -8.45 -9.74 -10.60
N ALA A 25 -7.48 -8.88 -10.24
CA ALA A 25 -6.13 -8.91 -10.79
C ALA A 25 -5.24 -10.04 -10.23
N LEU A 26 -5.32 -10.33 -8.93
CA LEU A 26 -4.46 -11.29 -8.22
C LEU A 26 -5.16 -12.61 -7.90
N GLY A 27 -6.49 -12.62 -7.80
CA GLY A 27 -7.27 -13.74 -7.29
C GLY A 27 -7.33 -13.76 -5.76
N SER A 28 -8.33 -14.46 -5.22
CA SER A 28 -8.47 -14.70 -3.78
C SER A 28 -8.06 -16.14 -3.45
N PRO A 29 -7.34 -16.40 -2.35
CA PRO A 29 -6.88 -15.43 -1.35
C PRO A 29 -5.67 -14.61 -1.81
N VAL A 30 -5.65 -13.32 -1.44
CA VAL A 30 -4.49 -12.43 -1.62
C VAL A 30 -3.59 -12.58 -0.40
N THR A 31 -2.36 -13.03 -0.61
CA THR A 31 -1.31 -13.14 0.40
C THR A 31 -0.26 -12.06 0.24
N GLU A 32 0.25 -11.57 1.37
CA GLU A 32 1.41 -10.67 1.38
C GLU A 32 2.71 -11.46 1.13
N GLY A 33 3.65 -10.85 0.42
CA GLY A 33 4.97 -11.42 0.19
C GLY A 33 5.86 -11.31 1.42
N LEU A 34 6.85 -12.20 1.52
CA LEU A 34 7.79 -12.27 2.66
C LEU A 34 8.73 -11.06 2.76
N LEU A 35 8.90 -10.29 1.69
CA LEU A 35 9.85 -9.17 1.62
C LEU A 35 9.11 -7.84 1.52
N LEU A 36 8.73 -7.31 2.68
CA LEU A 36 8.22 -5.95 2.80
C LEU A 36 9.41 -5.00 2.58
N SER A 37 9.29 -4.08 1.62
CA SER A 37 10.37 -3.12 1.34
C SER A 37 9.79 -1.71 1.34
N GLY A 38 10.36 -0.82 2.12
CA GLY A 38 9.86 0.55 2.21
C GLY A 38 10.69 1.37 3.16
N ASN A 39 10.75 2.67 2.91
CA ASN A 39 11.43 3.59 3.79
C ASN A 39 10.40 4.47 4.47
N THR A 40 10.45 4.53 5.79
CA THR A 40 9.69 5.50 6.55
C THR A 40 10.67 6.46 7.19
N ASN A 41 10.68 7.69 6.71
CA ASN A 41 11.50 8.75 7.28
C ASN A 41 10.58 9.68 8.08
N VAL A 42 10.61 9.57 9.40
CA VAL A 42 9.79 10.43 10.28
C VAL A 42 10.71 11.29 11.11
N ASN A 43 10.56 12.60 10.98
CA ASN A 43 11.32 13.57 11.76
C ASN A 43 10.37 14.49 12.54
N GLY A 44 10.10 14.11 13.79
CA GLY A 44 9.21 14.86 14.69
C GLY A 44 7.77 14.98 14.21
N ALA A 45 7.34 16.22 13.94
CA ALA A 45 5.99 16.55 13.48
C ALA A 45 5.76 16.28 11.99
N SER A 46 6.83 16.03 11.23
CA SER A 46 6.81 15.79 9.79
C SER A 46 7.41 14.43 9.44
N GLY A 47 7.09 13.91 8.26
CA GLY A 47 7.65 12.63 7.81
C GLY A 47 7.04 12.15 6.50
N GLU A 48 7.65 11.12 5.94
CA GLU A 48 7.18 10.43 4.74
C GLU A 48 7.30 8.92 4.94
N ALA A 49 6.29 8.21 4.46
CA ALA A 49 6.24 6.76 4.42
C ALA A 49 5.99 6.34 2.99
N ASN A 50 6.98 5.72 2.38
CA ASN A 50 6.86 5.08 1.07
C ASN A 50 7.07 3.58 1.27
N LEU A 51 5.97 2.84 1.27
CA LEU A 51 5.96 1.39 1.48
C LEU A 51 5.63 0.67 0.18
N SER A 52 6.38 -0.37 -0.14
CA SER A 52 6.12 -1.28 -1.25
C SER A 52 5.83 -2.67 -0.67
N ILE A 53 4.58 -3.10 -0.84
CA ILE A 53 4.08 -4.35 -0.28
C ILE A 53 3.84 -5.31 -1.45
N PRO A 54 4.74 -6.28 -1.69
CA PRO A 54 4.47 -7.30 -2.67
C PRO A 54 3.28 -8.15 -2.20
N VAL A 55 2.35 -8.41 -3.11
CA VAL A 55 1.17 -9.24 -2.90
C VAL A 55 1.05 -10.27 -4.00
N ALA A 56 0.62 -11.47 -3.64
CA ALA A 56 0.45 -12.58 -4.55
C ALA A 56 -0.93 -13.21 -4.35
N GLY A 57 -1.46 -13.79 -5.40
CA GLY A 57 -2.67 -14.59 -5.37
C GLY A 57 -2.64 -15.65 -6.47
N PRO A 58 -3.66 -16.50 -6.54
CA PRO A 58 -3.70 -17.62 -7.49
C PRO A 58 -3.74 -17.19 -8.97
N LYS A 59 -4.19 -15.97 -9.28
CA LYS A 59 -4.21 -15.44 -10.66
C LYS A 59 -2.93 -14.70 -11.04
N GLY A 60 -2.12 -14.28 -10.06
CA GLY A 60 -0.92 -13.50 -10.35
C GLY A 60 -0.28 -12.81 -9.15
N LYS A 61 0.64 -11.90 -9.45
CA LYS A 61 1.44 -11.17 -8.45
C LYS A 61 1.41 -9.68 -8.76
N GLY A 62 1.56 -8.86 -7.73
CA GLY A 62 1.65 -7.40 -7.86
C GLY A 62 2.30 -6.77 -6.64
N THR A 63 2.34 -5.45 -6.65
CA THR A 63 2.93 -4.63 -5.58
C THR A 63 1.98 -3.49 -5.28
N ILE A 64 1.67 -3.32 -4.00
CA ILE A 64 0.93 -2.16 -3.49
C ILE A 64 1.97 -1.13 -3.06
N TYR A 65 1.91 0.04 -3.67
CA TYR A 65 2.70 1.20 -3.29
C TYR A 65 1.84 2.11 -2.43
N VAL A 66 2.31 2.41 -1.23
CA VAL A 66 1.64 3.31 -0.29
C VAL A 66 2.54 4.51 -0.09
N ALA A 67 2.01 5.69 -0.40
CA ALA A 67 2.66 6.96 -0.12
C ALA A 67 1.83 7.71 0.94
N ALA A 68 2.43 7.98 2.09
CA ALA A 68 1.82 8.79 3.14
C ALA A 68 2.81 9.84 3.64
N THR A 69 2.32 11.03 3.93
CA THR A 69 3.08 12.15 4.47
C THR A 69 2.56 12.46 5.87
N LYS A 70 3.45 12.61 6.84
CA LYS A 70 3.11 13.10 8.17
C LYS A 70 3.28 14.61 8.19
N SER A 71 2.28 15.33 8.64
CA SER A 71 2.33 16.78 8.84
C SER A 71 1.57 17.16 10.10
N LEU A 72 2.17 18.03 10.92
CA LEU A 72 1.62 18.46 12.22
C LEU A 72 1.24 17.27 13.12
N GLY A 73 2.04 16.20 13.10
CA GLY A 73 1.77 15.00 13.89
C GLY A 73 0.71 14.05 13.31
N ARG A 74 0.02 14.42 12.22
CA ARG A 74 -1.01 13.61 11.56
C ARG A 74 -0.50 13.00 10.26
N TRP A 75 -0.88 11.76 9.98
CA TRP A 75 -0.58 11.11 8.71
C TRP A 75 -1.66 11.43 7.68
N ASN A 76 -1.23 11.83 6.51
CA ASN A 76 -2.03 12.09 5.34
C ASN A 76 -1.63 11.08 4.27
N TYR A 77 -2.58 10.25 3.83
CA TYR A 77 -2.34 9.28 2.78
C TYR A 77 -2.39 10.01 1.44
N SER A 78 -1.26 10.07 0.75
CA SER A 78 -1.14 10.74 -0.54
C SER A 78 -1.60 9.85 -1.69
N GLY A 79 -1.56 8.52 -1.50
CA GLY A 79 -2.14 7.59 -2.45
C GLY A 79 -1.79 6.12 -2.17
N LEU A 80 -2.69 5.24 -2.57
CA LEU A 80 -2.51 3.80 -2.58
C LEU A 80 -2.60 3.32 -4.03
N VAL A 81 -1.52 2.71 -4.53
CA VAL A 81 -1.42 2.33 -5.94
C VAL A 81 -1.12 0.85 -6.03
N PHE A 82 -2.03 0.11 -6.66
CA PHE A 82 -1.78 -1.28 -7.00
C PHE A 82 -1.16 -1.40 -8.39
N SER A 83 -0.02 -2.09 -8.48
CA SER A 83 0.67 -2.40 -9.73
C SER A 83 0.88 -3.89 -9.84
N ASN A 84 0.14 -4.58 -10.71
CA ASN A 84 0.60 -5.88 -11.20
C ASN A 84 1.62 -5.60 -12.31
N GLY A 85 2.73 -6.33 -12.38
CA GLY A 85 3.80 -6.05 -13.35
C GLY A 85 3.41 -6.14 -14.84
N ARG A 86 2.12 -6.28 -15.18
CA ARG A 86 1.62 -6.11 -16.54
C ARG A 86 1.46 -4.61 -16.78
N ARG A 87 2.20 -4.06 -17.75
CA ARG A 87 2.11 -2.66 -18.18
C ARG A 87 0.66 -2.26 -18.55
N ARG A 88 -0.16 -1.96 -17.56
CA ARG A 88 -1.33 -1.10 -17.64
C ARG A 88 -1.15 -0.12 -16.50
N ARG A 89 -0.83 1.14 -16.84
CA ARG A 89 -0.92 2.27 -15.91
C ARG A 89 -2.37 2.33 -15.44
N VAL A 90 -2.70 1.62 -14.36
CA VAL A 90 -3.91 1.88 -13.59
C VAL A 90 -3.65 3.25 -13.00
N ARG A 91 -4.41 4.27 -13.44
CA ARG A 91 -4.24 5.62 -12.88
C ARG A 91 -4.43 5.50 -11.36
N PRO A 92 -3.57 6.14 -10.56
CA PRO A 92 -3.77 6.20 -9.12
C PRO A 92 -5.06 6.98 -8.87
N ASP A 93 -6.10 6.30 -8.42
CA ASP A 93 -7.34 6.94 -7.97
C ASP A 93 -7.08 7.48 -6.55
N PRO A 94 -7.21 8.80 -6.31
CA PRO A 94 -6.86 9.42 -5.04
C PRO A 94 -7.85 9.13 -3.89
N PHE A 95 -8.79 8.19 -4.06
CA PHE A 95 -9.88 7.93 -3.11
C PHE A 95 -9.98 6.48 -2.62
N LEU A 96 -8.90 5.69 -2.75
CA LEU A 96 -8.77 4.42 -2.04
C LEU A 96 -8.54 4.59 -0.54
#